data_AF-A0A1Y4G559-F1
#
_entry.id   AF-A0A1Y4G559-F1
#
_cell.length_a   1.000
_cell.length_b   1.000
_cell.length_c   1.000
_cell.angle_alpha   90.00
_cell.angle_beta   90.00
_cell.angle_gamma   90.00
#
_symmetry.space_group_name_H-M   'P 1'
#
loop_
_entity.id
_entity.type
_entity.pdbx_description
1 polymer ?
#
loop_
_entity_poly.entity_id
_entity_poly.type
_entity_poly.pdbx_seq_one_letter_code
_entity_poly.pdbx_strand_id
1 'polypeptide(L)'
;MEYAETRGATGGVPQEERVPKVYLTVPTEPYVREVAKRDGTTFNEVKVPAHAEIGGKPLGNGWVFNPLFVDESRYSSAMSVIPLLADRDVRLHRDVLLYDRRENRLKPALDPDGRRLQERIEVSPQALEEAIVQALTTVPERGDEARGRGERPEPARRESLSAQQAAAVGAEGSREAARPQTAPAAFRGMSI
;
A
#
# COMPACT_ATOMS: atom_id res chain seq x y z
N MET A 1 -60.93 45.72 24.73
CA MET A 1 -60.96 45.07 23.41
C MET A 1 -59.54 44.75 23.03
N GLU A 2 -59.36 43.53 22.56
CA GLU A 2 -58.17 42.69 22.46
C GLU A 2 -57.14 43.22 21.46
N TYR A 3 -55.87 43.26 21.85
CA TYR A 3 -54.74 43.39 20.91
C TYR A 3 -54.39 41.98 20.44
N ALA A 4 -54.58 41.71 19.15
CA ALA A 4 -54.17 40.46 18.54
C ALA A 4 -52.63 40.38 18.47
N GLU A 5 -52.03 39.57 19.34
CA GLU A 5 -50.65 39.11 19.19
C GLU A 5 -50.57 38.13 18.01
N THR A 6 -50.17 38.63 16.83
CA THR A 6 -49.72 37.78 15.74
C THR A 6 -48.34 37.23 16.11
N ARG A 7 -48.29 36.07 16.77
CA ARG A 7 -47.06 35.31 16.98
C ARG A 7 -46.60 34.76 15.64
N GLY A 8 -45.76 35.55 14.96
CA GLY A 8 -45.02 35.13 13.78
C GLY A 8 -44.21 33.87 14.11
N ALA A 9 -44.50 32.82 13.35
CA ALA A 9 -43.83 31.54 13.40
C ALA A 9 -42.31 31.72 13.47
N THR A 10 -41.69 31.16 14.51
CA THR A 10 -40.26 30.90 14.54
C THR A 10 -40.01 29.88 13.43
N GLY A 11 -39.61 30.37 12.25
CA GLY A 11 -39.13 29.52 11.17
C GLY A 11 -37.96 28.73 11.71
N GLY A 12 -38.20 27.46 12.05
CA GLY A 12 -37.13 26.53 12.32
C GLY A 12 -36.25 26.52 11.08
N VAL A 13 -34.97 26.88 11.26
CA VAL A 13 -33.95 26.52 10.30
C VAL A 13 -34.16 25.04 9.97
N PRO A 14 -34.31 24.65 8.69
CA PRO A 14 -34.35 23.23 8.36
C PRO A 14 -33.08 22.66 8.97
N GLN A 15 -33.23 21.73 9.92
CA GLN A 15 -32.10 20.97 10.42
C GLN A 15 -31.61 20.20 9.21
N GLU A 16 -30.63 20.79 8.51
CA GLU A 16 -29.84 20.11 7.50
C GLU A 16 -29.50 18.77 8.10
N GLU A 17 -30.08 17.71 7.55
CA GLU A 17 -29.93 16.35 8.05
C GLU A 17 -28.42 16.13 8.14
N ARG A 18 -27.90 16.17 9.37
CA ARG A 18 -26.45 16.25 9.58
C ARG A 18 -25.92 14.89 9.18
N VAL A 19 -25.47 14.78 7.92
CA VAL A 19 -24.86 13.56 7.41
C VAL A 19 -23.76 13.18 8.39
N PRO A 20 -23.80 11.97 8.98
CA PRO A 20 -22.84 11.57 9.99
C PRO A 20 -21.42 11.68 9.42
N LYS A 21 -20.49 12.15 10.26
CA LYS A 21 -19.10 12.37 9.87
C LYS A 21 -18.16 11.55 10.74
N VAL A 22 -17.12 11.00 10.12
CA VAL A 22 -15.93 10.47 10.79
C VAL A 22 -14.84 11.53 10.66
N TYR A 23 -14.20 11.88 11.77
CA TYR A 23 -13.18 12.93 11.80
C TYR A 23 -11.80 12.29 11.87
N LEU A 24 -11.08 12.30 10.76
CA LEU A 24 -9.70 11.84 10.72
C LEU A 24 -8.78 12.98 11.17
N THR A 25 -7.90 12.72 12.13
CA THR A 25 -6.89 13.70 12.58
C THR A 25 -5.49 13.19 12.28
N VAL A 26 -4.69 13.98 11.55
CA VAL A 26 -3.31 13.62 11.17
C VAL A 26 -2.37 14.82 11.37
N PRO A 27 -1.06 14.60 11.57
CA PRO A 27 -0.08 15.67 11.47
C PRO A 27 -0.17 16.35 10.10
N THR A 28 -0.20 17.68 10.07
CA THR A 28 -0.30 18.45 8.82
C THR A 28 0.87 18.11 7.90
N GLU A 29 2.11 18.16 8.41
CA GLU A 29 3.29 17.71 7.70
C GLU A 29 3.72 16.33 8.25
N PRO A 30 4.05 15.33 7.41
CA PRO A 30 4.11 15.32 5.95
C PRO A 30 2.84 14.79 5.26
N TYR A 31 1.72 14.69 5.98
CA TYR A 31 0.57 13.94 5.49
C TYR A 31 -0.41 14.74 4.65
N VAL A 32 -0.50 16.05 4.85
CA VAL A 32 -1.46 16.90 4.17
C VAL A 32 -0.73 17.88 3.28
N ARG A 33 -1.17 17.98 2.02
CA ARG A 33 -0.67 18.98 1.09
C ARG A 33 -1.79 19.53 0.21
N GLU A 34 -1.66 20.79 -0.14
CA GLU A 34 -2.44 21.39 -1.21
C GLU A 34 -1.76 21.13 -2.56
N VAL A 35 -2.54 20.66 -3.54
CA VAL A 35 -2.07 20.36 -4.89
C VAL A 35 -2.76 21.29 -5.87
N ALA A 36 -1.97 22.01 -6.67
CA ALA A 36 -2.47 22.87 -7.73
C ALA A 36 -2.72 22.07 -9.03
N LYS A 37 -3.88 22.27 -9.64
CA LYS A 37 -4.20 21.81 -10.98
C LYS A 37 -3.69 22.79 -12.03
N ARG A 38 -3.66 22.33 -13.28
CA ARG A 38 -3.20 23.11 -14.43
C ARG A 38 -4.07 24.34 -14.73
N ASP A 39 -5.33 24.30 -14.33
CA ASP A 39 -6.29 25.41 -14.46
C ASP A 39 -6.18 26.44 -13.32
N GLY A 40 -5.23 26.26 -12.39
CA GLY A 40 -5.03 27.13 -11.24
C GLY A 40 -5.91 26.81 -10.03
N THR A 41 -6.84 25.85 -10.14
CA THR A 41 -7.62 25.40 -8.98
C THR A 41 -6.76 24.53 -8.05
N THR A 42 -7.02 24.57 -6.75
CA THR A 42 -6.32 23.72 -5.78
C THR A 42 -7.25 22.65 -5.23
N PHE A 43 -6.66 21.57 -4.72
CA PHE A 43 -7.36 20.54 -3.97
C PHE A 43 -6.45 19.97 -2.89
N ASN A 44 -7.06 19.42 -1.85
CA ASN A 44 -6.32 18.78 -0.77
C ASN A 44 -5.96 17.34 -1.14
N GLU A 45 -4.79 16.91 -0.71
CA GLU A 45 -4.37 15.52 -0.77
C GLU A 45 -3.81 15.09 0.59
N VAL A 46 -4.27 13.94 1.06
CA VAL A 46 -3.85 13.34 2.32
C VAL A 46 -3.17 12.01 2.05
N LYS A 47 -1.94 11.86 2.53
CA LYS A 47 -1.13 10.64 2.50
C LYS A 47 -1.58 9.70 3.62
N VAL A 48 -1.70 8.42 3.27
CA VAL A 48 -1.90 7.34 4.24
C VAL A 48 -0.53 6.86 4.73
N PRO A 49 -0.30 6.68 6.04
CA PRO A 49 0.93 6.10 6.58
C PRO A 49 1.23 4.72 5.96
N ALA A 50 2.50 4.43 5.68
CA ALA A 50 2.89 3.23 4.93
C ALA A 50 2.56 1.90 5.65
N HIS A 51 2.52 1.94 6.97
CA HIS A 51 2.21 0.82 7.86
C HIS A 51 0.75 0.82 8.34
N ALA A 52 -0.12 1.63 7.74
CA ALA A 52 -1.56 1.51 7.98
C ALA A 52 -2.06 0.14 7.50
N GLU A 53 -2.88 -0.50 8.32
CA GLU A 53 -3.46 -1.81 8.04
C GLU A 53 -4.97 -1.73 7.92
N ILE A 54 -5.53 -2.28 6.85
CA ILE A 54 -6.97 -2.34 6.63
C ILE A 54 -7.37 -3.80 6.50
N GLY A 55 -8.29 -4.26 7.34
CA GLY A 55 -8.72 -5.66 7.37
C GLY A 55 -7.59 -6.64 7.68
N GLY A 56 -6.63 -6.24 8.52
CA GLY A 56 -5.45 -7.04 8.89
C GLY A 56 -4.43 -7.20 7.76
N LYS A 57 -4.48 -6.35 6.73
CA LYS A 57 -3.51 -6.34 5.63
C LYS A 57 -2.80 -4.98 5.59
N PRO A 58 -1.46 -4.95 5.56
CA PRO A 58 -0.73 -3.70 5.39
C PRO A 58 -1.01 -3.12 4.01
N LEU A 59 -1.32 -1.83 3.98
CA LEU A 59 -1.64 -1.12 2.75
C LEU A 59 -0.38 -0.82 1.92
N GLY A 60 0.74 -0.60 2.60
CA GLY A 60 2.02 -0.24 1.99
C GLY A 60 2.10 1.25 1.64
N ASN A 61 3.18 1.62 0.96
CA ASN A 61 3.47 3.02 0.66
C ASN A 61 2.67 3.58 -0.53
N GLY A 62 2.62 4.91 -0.60
CA GLY A 62 2.18 5.67 -1.78
C GLY A 62 0.68 5.93 -1.88
N TRP A 63 -0.14 5.41 -0.96
CA TRP A 63 -1.57 5.65 -0.94
C TRP A 63 -1.92 7.05 -0.46
N VAL A 64 -2.81 7.69 -1.22
CA VAL A 64 -3.34 9.03 -0.94
C VAL A 64 -4.84 9.07 -1.21
N PHE A 65 -5.52 10.07 -0.67
CA PHE A 65 -6.89 10.42 -1.03
C PHE A 65 -7.11 11.93 -1.02
N ASN A 66 -8.17 12.38 -1.67
CA ASN A 66 -8.48 13.80 -1.83
C ASN A 66 -9.73 14.17 -1.04
N PRO A 67 -9.60 14.65 0.20
CA PRO A 67 -10.75 15.14 0.93
C PRO A 67 -11.26 16.45 0.35
N LEU A 68 -12.57 16.70 0.53
CA LEU A 68 -13.18 17.98 0.16
C LEU A 68 -12.70 19.12 1.06
N PHE A 69 -12.52 18.83 2.34
CA PHE A 69 -12.16 19.82 3.36
C PHE A 69 -11.03 19.30 4.23
N VAL A 70 -10.17 20.23 4.63
CA VAL A 70 -9.14 20.05 5.64
C VAL A 70 -9.24 21.27 6.54
N ASP A 71 -9.53 21.05 7.81
CA ASP A 71 -9.58 22.09 8.82
C ASP A 71 -8.30 22.04 9.68
N GLU A 72 -7.84 23.19 10.14
CA GLU A 72 -6.81 23.23 11.19
C GLU A 72 -7.40 22.71 12.51
N SER A 73 -6.60 21.93 13.26
CA SER A 73 -7.02 21.51 14.60
C SER A 73 -7.08 22.71 15.53
N ARG A 74 -8.15 22.76 16.34
CA ARG A 74 -8.33 23.78 17.39
C ARG A 74 -7.27 23.72 18.48
N TYR A 75 -6.57 22.58 18.60
CA TYR A 75 -5.59 22.33 19.65
C TYR A 75 -4.14 22.52 19.19
N SER A 76 -3.87 22.39 17.89
CA SER A 76 -2.52 22.51 17.34
C SER A 76 -2.55 22.78 15.85
N SER A 77 -1.89 23.85 15.40
CA SER A 77 -1.69 24.12 13.96
C SER A 77 -0.83 23.07 13.26
N ALA A 78 -0.11 22.23 14.02
CA ALA A 78 0.65 21.11 13.47
C ALA A 78 -0.23 19.90 13.12
N MET A 79 -1.52 19.96 13.42
CA MET A 79 -2.48 18.87 13.17
C MET A 79 -3.62 19.37 12.29
N SER A 80 -4.04 18.53 11.36
CA SER A 80 -5.16 18.75 10.47
C SER A 80 -6.31 17.81 10.82
N VAL A 81 -7.54 18.29 10.70
CA VAL A 81 -8.78 17.55 10.91
C VAL A 81 -9.50 17.44 9.57
N ILE A 82 -9.78 16.21 9.14
CA ILE A 82 -10.42 15.91 7.87
C ILE A 82 -11.80 15.30 8.13
N PRO A 83 -12.89 16.02 7.86
CA PRO A 83 -14.24 15.48 7.96
C PRO A 83 -14.55 14.57 6.76
N LEU A 84 -14.80 13.29 7.03
CA LEU A 84 -15.22 12.28 6.07
C LEU A 84 -16.71 11.98 6.26
N LEU A 85 -17.44 11.75 5.18
CA LEU A 85 -18.86 11.37 5.22
C LEU A 85 -18.97 9.90 5.60
N ALA A 86 -19.60 9.57 6.73
CA ALA A 86 -19.62 8.22 7.29
C ALA A 86 -20.34 7.19 6.40
N ASP A 87 -21.25 7.65 5.55
CA ASP A 87 -22.03 6.85 4.60
C ASP A 87 -21.35 6.69 3.22
N ARG A 88 -20.16 7.27 3.03
CA ARG A 88 -19.44 7.24 1.76
C ARG A 88 -18.02 6.74 1.91
N ASP A 89 -17.70 5.69 1.15
CA ASP A 89 -16.34 5.16 1.10
C ASP A 89 -15.33 6.19 0.57
N VAL A 90 -14.15 6.14 1.16
CA VAL A 90 -13.00 6.94 0.76
C VAL A 90 -12.24 6.20 -0.33
N ARG A 91 -12.08 6.86 -1.48
CA ARG A 91 -11.27 6.35 -2.59
C ARG A 91 -9.80 6.65 -2.34
N LEU A 92 -9.05 5.62 -2.01
CA LEU A 92 -7.59 5.68 -1.97
C LEU A 92 -7.05 5.40 -3.37
N HIS A 93 -5.97 6.07 -3.72
CA HIS A 93 -5.26 5.82 -4.97
C HIS A 93 -3.75 5.92 -4.77
N ARG A 94 -2.99 5.25 -5.65
CA ARG A 94 -1.54 5.39 -5.76
C ARG A 94 -1.08 5.18 -7.20
N ASP A 95 0.05 5.79 -7.55
CA ASP A 95 0.70 5.53 -8.84
C ASP A 95 1.31 4.13 -8.83
N VAL A 96 1.07 3.35 -9.88
CA VAL A 96 1.76 2.07 -10.09
C VAL A 96 3.20 2.38 -10.44
N LEU A 97 4.16 1.76 -9.75
CA LEU A 97 5.58 2.00 -9.98
C LEU A 97 6.24 0.83 -10.72
N LEU A 98 7.05 1.16 -11.72
CA LEU A 98 7.91 0.23 -12.45
C LEU A 98 9.37 0.60 -12.22
N TYR A 99 10.23 -0.42 -12.12
CA TYR A 99 11.66 -0.22 -11.99
C TYR A 99 12.31 0.06 -13.35
N ASP A 100 12.82 1.28 -13.52
CA ASP A 100 13.61 1.69 -14.68
C ASP A 100 15.08 1.30 -14.47
N ARG A 101 15.55 0.30 -15.23
CA ARG A 101 16.92 -0.19 -15.14
C ARG A 101 17.96 0.82 -15.61
N ARG A 102 17.61 1.72 -16.54
CA ARG A 102 18.57 2.70 -17.09
C ARG A 102 18.88 3.77 -16.06
N GLU A 103 17.87 4.20 -15.33
CA GLU A 103 18.02 5.24 -14.30
C GLU A 103 18.11 4.68 -12.88
N ASN A 104 18.11 3.35 -12.72
CA ASN A 104 18.20 2.65 -11.44
C ASN A 104 17.20 3.17 -10.40
N ARG A 105 15.95 3.43 -10.82
CA ARG A 105 14.90 4.01 -9.94
C ARG A 105 13.49 3.55 -10.31
N LEU A 106 12.59 3.63 -9.34
CA LEU A 106 11.15 3.46 -9.58
C LEU A 106 10.57 4.69 -10.30
N LYS A 107 9.70 4.45 -11.26
CA LYS A 107 8.94 5.47 -12.00
C LYS A 107 7.47 5.11 -12.08
N PRO A 108 6.58 6.11 -12.16
CA PRO A 108 5.20 5.85 -12.52
C PRO A 108 5.10 5.09 -13.84
N ALA A 109 4.39 3.96 -13.82
CA ALA A 109 3.96 3.25 -15.01
C ALA A 109 3.05 4.16 -15.81
N LEU A 110 3.18 4.12 -17.14
CA LEU A 110 2.33 4.87 -18.05
C LEU A 110 1.44 3.92 -18.84
N ASP A 111 0.22 4.35 -19.11
CA ASP A 111 -0.69 3.70 -20.06
C ASP A 111 -0.30 4.03 -21.52
N PRO A 112 -0.96 3.42 -22.52
CA PRO A 112 -0.66 3.68 -23.93
C PRO A 112 -0.85 5.15 -24.35
N ASP A 113 -1.68 5.91 -23.63
CA ASP A 113 -1.93 7.34 -23.85
C ASP A 113 -0.91 8.24 -23.13
N GLY A 114 0.08 7.65 -22.45
CA GLY A 114 1.12 8.35 -21.71
C GLY A 114 0.66 8.90 -20.35
N ARG A 115 -0.51 8.50 -19.85
CA ARG A 115 -1.01 8.89 -18.52
C ARG A 115 -0.51 7.91 -17.47
N ARG A 116 -0.38 8.39 -16.23
CA ARG A 116 0.06 7.53 -15.12
C ARG A 116 -0.98 6.48 -14.82
N LEU A 117 -0.54 5.23 -14.74
CA LEU A 117 -1.35 4.12 -14.28
C LEU A 117 -1.53 4.21 -12.76
N GLN A 118 -2.77 4.09 -12.30
CA GLN A 118 -3.11 4.20 -10.88
C GLN A 118 -3.85 2.94 -10.40
N GLU A 119 -3.51 2.52 -9.19
CA GLU A 119 -4.32 1.59 -8.40
C GLU A 119 -5.33 2.38 -7.58
N ARG A 120 -6.52 1.81 -7.37
CA ARG A 120 -7.61 2.40 -6.58
C ARG A 120 -8.28 1.36 -5.71
N ILE A 121 -8.61 1.74 -4.49
CA ILE A 121 -9.42 0.95 -3.57
C ILE A 121 -10.42 1.86 -2.85
N GLU A 122 -11.52 1.28 -2.40
CA GLU A 122 -12.54 1.96 -1.60
C GLU A 122 -12.50 1.40 -0.18
N VAL A 123 -12.49 2.31 0.80
CA VAL A 123 -12.33 1.99 2.22
C VAL A 123 -13.35 2.79 3.00
N SER A 124 -14.06 2.13 3.92
CA SER A 124 -14.98 2.83 4.82
C SER A 124 -14.24 3.88 5.65
N PRO A 125 -14.83 5.06 5.90
CA PRO A 125 -14.20 6.11 6.69
C PRO A 125 -13.73 5.65 8.08
N GLN A 126 -14.52 4.80 8.74
CA GLN A 126 -14.19 4.28 10.07
C GLN A 126 -12.96 3.38 10.04
N ALA A 127 -12.91 2.41 9.13
CA ALA A 127 -11.71 1.56 8.99
C ALA A 127 -10.46 2.35 8.63
N LEU A 128 -10.59 3.43 7.83
CA LEU A 128 -9.47 4.29 7.49
C LEU A 128 -8.97 5.09 8.70
N GLU A 129 -9.88 5.63 9.51
CA GLU A 129 -9.53 6.33 10.75
C GLU A 129 -8.78 5.41 11.71
N GLU A 130 -9.32 4.23 11.98
CA GLU A 130 -8.70 3.24 12.86
C GLU A 130 -7.31 2.84 12.36
N ALA A 131 -7.16 2.57 11.07
CA ALA A 131 -5.88 2.21 10.46
C ALA A 131 -4.82 3.31 10.61
N ILE A 132 -5.20 4.58 10.40
CA ILE A 132 -4.29 5.71 10.50
C ILE A 132 -3.92 5.99 11.96
N VAL A 133 -4.88 5.97 12.87
CA VAL A 133 -4.64 6.16 14.31
C VAL A 133 -3.70 5.08 14.84
N GLN A 134 -3.94 3.82 14.48
CA GLN A 134 -3.05 2.70 14.84
C GLN A 134 -1.65 2.88 14.28
N ALA A 135 -1.53 3.23 13.00
CA ALA A 135 -0.24 3.50 12.38
C ALA A 135 0.51 4.62 13.11
N LEU A 136 -0.12 5.77 13.33
CA LEU A 136 0.54 6.93 13.96
C LEU A 136 0.90 6.69 15.43
N THR A 137 0.17 5.83 16.14
CA THR A 137 0.46 5.49 17.54
C THR A 137 1.47 4.36 17.71
N THR A 138 1.60 3.47 16.73
CA THR A 138 2.48 2.29 16.80
C THR A 138 3.95 2.62 16.52
N VAL A 139 4.30 3.88 16.24
CA VAL A 139 5.66 4.27 15.84
C VAL A 139 6.70 3.88 16.91
N PRO A 140 7.61 2.91 16.66
CA PRO A 140 8.88 2.86 17.40
C PRO A 140 9.73 4.04 16.93
N GLU A 141 10.50 4.66 17.83
CA GLU A 141 11.41 5.75 17.48
C GLU A 141 12.23 5.44 16.21
N ARG A 142 12.05 6.22 15.12
CA ARG A 142 13.07 6.73 14.18
C ARG A 142 12.49 7.08 12.80
N GLY A 143 12.58 8.36 12.43
CA GLY A 143 13.73 8.84 11.65
C GLY A 143 14.02 8.27 10.25
N ASP A 144 13.23 7.35 9.69
CA ASP A 144 13.57 6.71 8.41
C ASP A 144 12.72 7.17 7.20
N GLU A 145 11.61 7.87 7.40
CA GLU A 145 10.82 8.41 6.27
C GLU A 145 11.50 9.58 5.54
N ALA A 146 12.47 10.25 6.18
CA ALA A 146 13.30 11.28 5.56
C ALA A 146 14.52 10.71 4.79
N ARG A 147 14.82 9.41 4.90
CA ARG A 147 15.98 8.74 4.27
C ARG A 147 15.63 7.79 3.12
N GLY A 148 14.37 7.71 2.71
CA GLY A 148 13.93 6.99 1.51
C GLY A 148 14.36 7.61 0.16
N ARG A 149 15.37 8.50 0.14
CA ARG A 149 16.00 9.03 -1.07
C ARG A 149 17.47 8.57 -1.10
N GLY A 150 17.69 7.26 -1.09
CA GLY A 150 19.02 6.69 -1.33
C GLY A 150 19.36 5.46 -0.51
N GLU A 151 18.48 4.47 -0.41
CA GLU A 151 18.91 3.14 0.04
C GLU A 151 18.44 2.05 -0.94
N ARG A 152 19.46 1.42 -1.49
CA ARG A 152 19.52 0.32 -2.44
C ARG A 152 18.54 -0.80 -2.08
N PRO A 153 17.65 -1.27 -2.97
CA PRO A 153 17.10 -2.60 -2.81
C PRO A 153 18.26 -3.58 -2.99
N GLU A 154 18.63 -4.29 -1.93
CA GLU A 154 19.39 -5.52 -2.08
C GLU A 154 18.66 -6.42 -3.08
N PRO A 155 19.34 -7.03 -4.06
CA PRO A 155 18.70 -8.02 -4.89
C PRO A 155 18.36 -9.23 -4.01
N ALA A 156 17.12 -9.30 -3.55
CA ALA A 156 16.54 -10.52 -3.05
C ALA A 156 16.76 -11.59 -4.12
N ARG A 157 17.61 -12.58 -3.80
CA ARG A 157 17.75 -13.83 -4.53
C ARG A 157 16.36 -14.39 -4.83
N ARG A 158 15.86 -14.15 -6.04
CA ARG A 158 14.84 -14.99 -6.67
C ARG A 158 15.54 -16.15 -7.37
N GLU A 159 16.10 -17.02 -6.55
CA GLU A 159 16.25 -18.45 -6.82
C GLU A 159 15.74 -19.08 -5.53
N SER A 160 14.52 -19.60 -5.46
CA SER A 160 14.29 -20.98 -5.85
C SER A 160 12.78 -21.26 -5.82
N LEU A 161 12.12 -21.31 -6.97
CA LEU A 161 10.85 -22.04 -7.16
C LEU A 161 10.57 -22.36 -8.64
N SER A 162 11.65 -22.48 -9.44
CA SER A 162 11.59 -22.97 -10.83
C SER A 162 12.81 -23.81 -11.21
N ALA A 163 13.51 -24.38 -10.22
CA ALA A 163 14.61 -25.33 -10.40
C ALA A 163 14.37 -26.68 -9.65
N GLN A 164 13.13 -26.93 -9.20
CA GLN A 164 12.65 -28.24 -8.77
C GLN A 164 11.60 -28.74 -9.76
N GLN A 165 11.96 -28.84 -11.03
CA GLN A 165 11.22 -29.64 -12.01
C GLN A 165 12.11 -30.17 -13.15
N ALA A 166 13.45 -30.03 -13.05
CA ALA A 166 14.40 -30.52 -14.06
C ALA A 166 15.53 -31.39 -13.48
N ALA A 167 15.34 -31.99 -12.30
CA ALA A 167 16.31 -32.89 -11.66
C ALA A 167 15.67 -34.16 -11.07
N ALA A 168 14.59 -34.63 -11.69
CA ALA A 168 13.96 -35.92 -11.36
C ALA A 168 13.79 -36.77 -12.63
N VAL A 169 14.84 -36.86 -13.46
CA VAL A 169 14.95 -37.88 -14.50
C VAL A 169 16.42 -38.32 -14.57
N GLY A 170 16.79 -39.28 -13.74
CA GLY A 170 18.14 -39.82 -13.77
C GLY A 170 18.62 -40.37 -12.45
N ALA A 171 18.03 -41.47 -12.00
CA ALA A 171 18.68 -42.57 -11.29
C ALA A 171 17.65 -43.38 -10.49
N GLU A 172 16.98 -44.32 -11.14
CA GLU A 172 16.57 -45.55 -10.45
C GLU A 172 16.90 -46.73 -11.37
N GLY A 173 18.05 -47.35 -11.08
CA GLY A 173 18.31 -48.71 -11.49
C GLY A 173 17.47 -49.67 -10.64
N SER A 174 17.00 -50.75 -11.26
CA SER A 174 16.56 -51.93 -10.53
C SER A 174 17.26 -53.15 -11.11
N ARG A 175 18.17 -53.67 -10.28
CA ARG A 175 18.41 -55.09 -9.96
C ARG A 175 18.76 -56.04 -11.11
N GLU A 176 19.97 -56.60 -11.04
CA GLU A 176 20.10 -58.04 -10.86
C GLU A 176 21.42 -58.35 -10.14
N ALA A 177 21.33 -59.24 -9.15
CA ALA A 177 22.39 -59.61 -8.24
C ALA A 177 23.16 -60.85 -8.74
N ALA A 178 24.43 -60.95 -8.33
CA ALA A 178 24.99 -62.07 -7.57
C ALA A 178 26.33 -62.67 -8.09
N ARG A 179 27.39 -62.30 -7.36
CA ARG A 179 28.42 -63.19 -6.75
C ARG A 179 29.50 -63.83 -7.66
N PRO A 180 30.65 -64.30 -7.09
CA PRO A 180 31.80 -63.45 -6.82
C PRO A 180 33.12 -64.03 -7.36
N GLN A 181 34.19 -63.25 -7.20
CA GLN A 181 35.56 -63.48 -7.66
C GLN A 181 36.24 -64.71 -7.06
N THR A 182 37.05 -65.43 -7.85
CA THR A 182 38.24 -66.16 -7.40
C THR A 182 39.23 -66.29 -8.57
N ALA A 183 40.44 -65.73 -8.43
CA ALA A 183 41.64 -65.96 -9.27
C ALA A 183 42.28 -67.33 -8.90
N PRO A 184 43.32 -67.91 -9.57
CA PRO A 184 44.35 -67.26 -10.40
C PRO A 184 44.91 -68.06 -11.61
N ALA A 185 45.84 -67.39 -12.33
CA ALA A 185 46.99 -67.87 -13.12
C ALA A 185 47.01 -69.30 -13.72
N ALA A 186 47.22 -69.39 -15.04
CA ALA A 186 48.05 -70.44 -15.64
C ALA A 186 48.63 -70.03 -17.00
N PHE A 187 49.88 -70.43 -17.17
CA PHE A 187 50.84 -70.14 -18.23
C PHE A 187 50.88 -71.31 -19.22
N ARG A 188 50.83 -71.06 -20.54
CA ARG A 188 51.35 -71.89 -21.66
C ARG A 188 50.91 -71.20 -22.96
N GLY A 189 51.72 -70.93 -23.97
CA GLY A 189 52.89 -71.67 -24.42
C GLY A 189 52.50 -72.57 -25.60
N MET A 190 52.95 -72.17 -26.79
CA MET A 190 53.27 -73.00 -27.97
C MET A 190 52.16 -73.39 -28.98
N SER A 191 52.36 -72.88 -30.20
CA SER A 191 52.30 -73.50 -31.55
C SER A 191 51.20 -74.47 -31.95
N ILE A 192 50.60 -74.22 -33.14
CA ILE A 192 51.11 -74.69 -34.45
C ILE A 192 50.66 -73.75 -35.56
#